data_AF-A0A6I1L3T6-F1
#
_entry.id   AF-A0A6I1L3T6-F1
#
_cell.length_a   1.000
_cell.length_b   1.000
_cell.length_c   1.000
_cell.angle_alpha   90.00
_cell.angle_beta   90.00
_cell.angle_gamma   90.00
#
_symmetry.space_group_name_H-M   'P 1'
#
loop_
_entity.id
_entity.type
_entity.pdbx_description
1 polymer ?
#
loop_
_entity_poly.entity_id
_entity_poly.type
_entity_poly.pdbx_seq_one_letter_code
_entity_poly.pdbx_strand_id
1 'polypeptide(L)'
;MLIDRQSVKAAFIAIKTLFNNAFAAAPSTWQKIAMEVPSTSGANDYKWLSNFPKMRRWIGAKVIKYLKGYKYVVENEDFEATVEVDRNDIEDDQLGIYAPQAQMAGFSAAQLPDELVYEVVNGAFSMRCYDGQYFIDDDHPVGDESVSNKSTAPLSAASQAEAQAGYGAARTAMKMLKDDEGRPLNVTPNLLLVGPALEDTAKLLLGNAKLADNTPNPYQGTAEL
;
A
#
# COMPACT_ATOMS: atom_id res chain seq x y z
N MET A 1 42.79 -17.81 -8.32
CA MET A 1 42.64 -18.08 -6.87
C MET A 1 42.38 -19.56 -6.65
N LEU A 2 42.90 -20.18 -5.57
CA LEU A 2 42.54 -21.57 -5.22
C LEU A 2 41.08 -21.61 -4.71
N ILE A 3 40.27 -22.54 -5.22
CA ILE A 3 38.97 -22.82 -4.63
C ILE A 3 39.18 -23.59 -3.34
N ASP A 4 38.88 -22.94 -2.24
CA ASP A 4 38.87 -23.51 -0.91
C ASP A 4 37.72 -22.93 -0.09
N ARG A 5 37.58 -23.40 1.15
CA ARG A 5 36.52 -22.94 2.05
C ARG A 5 36.62 -21.43 2.33
N GLN A 6 37.82 -20.85 2.30
CA GLN A 6 38.03 -19.45 2.61
C GLN A 6 37.63 -18.56 1.42
N SER A 7 38.02 -18.92 0.19
CA SER A 7 37.65 -18.15 -1.02
C SER A 7 36.15 -18.18 -1.30
N VAL A 8 35.50 -19.34 -1.16
CA VAL A 8 34.03 -19.44 -1.30
C VAL A 8 33.31 -18.65 -0.21
N LYS A 9 33.80 -18.70 1.04
CA LYS A 9 33.21 -17.91 2.15
C LYS A 9 33.38 -16.41 1.92
N ALA A 10 34.51 -15.96 1.40
CA ALA A 10 34.76 -14.56 1.07
C ALA A 10 33.81 -14.07 -0.03
N ALA A 11 33.64 -14.85 -1.10
CA ALA A 11 32.69 -14.56 -2.18
C ALA A 11 31.26 -14.42 -1.64
N PHE A 12 30.81 -15.38 -0.82
CA PHE A 12 29.48 -15.33 -0.20
C PHE A 12 29.28 -14.09 0.68
N ILE A 13 30.25 -13.74 1.52
CA ILE A 13 30.17 -12.53 2.36
C ILE A 13 30.10 -11.27 1.52
N ALA A 14 30.91 -11.17 0.46
CA ALA A 14 30.93 -10.02 -0.44
C ALA A 14 29.58 -9.84 -1.13
N ILE A 15 29.05 -10.90 -1.74
CA ILE A 15 27.74 -10.91 -2.42
C ILE A 15 26.63 -10.57 -1.41
N LYS A 16 26.62 -11.19 -0.23
CA LYS A 16 25.66 -10.90 0.83
C LYS A 16 25.72 -9.43 1.26
N THR A 17 26.92 -8.85 1.35
CA THR A 17 27.09 -7.44 1.73
C THR A 17 26.50 -6.52 0.66
N LEU A 18 26.78 -6.79 -0.61
CA LEU A 18 26.23 -6.03 -1.73
C LEU A 18 24.70 -6.10 -1.80
N PHE A 19 24.14 -7.30 -1.62
CA PHE A 19 22.70 -7.51 -1.52
C PHE A 19 22.08 -6.68 -0.39
N ASN A 20 22.59 -6.79 0.84
CA ASN A 20 22.00 -6.10 2.00
C ASN A 20 22.12 -4.58 1.89
N ASN A 21 23.23 -4.09 1.32
CA ASN A 21 23.41 -2.67 1.08
C ASN A 21 22.40 -2.14 0.05
N ALA A 22 22.16 -2.88 -1.04
CA ALA A 22 21.17 -2.50 -2.05
C ALA A 22 19.74 -2.60 -1.52
N PHE A 23 19.42 -3.67 -0.77
CA PHE A 23 18.14 -3.86 -0.10
C PHE A 23 17.81 -2.69 0.83
N ALA A 24 18.76 -2.28 1.68
CA ALA A 24 18.56 -1.16 2.59
C ALA A 24 18.47 0.21 1.89
N ALA A 25 19.02 0.34 0.69
CA ALA A 25 19.04 1.60 -0.07
C ALA A 25 17.89 1.75 -1.07
N ALA A 26 17.15 0.67 -1.36
CA ALA A 26 16.06 0.70 -2.33
C ALA A 26 14.92 1.61 -1.82
N PRO A 27 14.39 2.51 -2.67
CA PRO A 27 13.26 3.34 -2.31
C PRO A 27 11.99 2.48 -2.22
N SER A 28 11.16 2.78 -1.23
CA SER A 28 9.92 2.07 -0.94
C SER A 28 8.87 3.03 -0.37
N THR A 29 7.60 2.84 -0.76
CA THR A 29 6.49 3.73 -0.41
C THR A 29 5.21 3.00 0.03
N TRP A 30 5.16 1.67 -0.08
CA TRP A 30 3.97 0.87 0.21
C TRP A 30 3.37 1.12 1.59
N GLN A 31 4.20 1.42 2.60
CA GLN A 31 3.75 1.69 3.98
C GLN A 31 2.90 2.97 4.10
N LYS A 32 2.92 3.85 3.11
CA LYS A 32 1.99 4.99 3.04
C LYS A 32 0.57 4.56 2.66
N ILE A 33 0.45 3.45 1.92
CA ILE A 33 -0.79 2.97 1.30
C ILE A 33 -1.40 1.81 2.10
N ALA A 34 -0.54 0.91 2.59
CA ALA A 34 -0.93 -0.34 3.24
C ALA A 34 -0.26 -0.51 4.61
N MET A 35 -0.93 -1.27 5.48
CA MET A 35 -0.44 -1.62 6.81
C MET A 35 0.29 -2.96 6.78
N GLU A 36 1.39 -3.07 7.52
CA GLU A 36 2.08 -4.33 7.74
C GLU A 36 1.32 -5.23 8.73
N VAL A 37 1.07 -6.48 8.35
CA VAL A 37 0.53 -7.50 9.25
C VAL A 37 1.48 -8.70 9.23
N PRO A 38 2.20 -8.99 10.33
CA PRO A 38 3.12 -10.12 10.38
C PRO A 38 2.41 -11.46 10.17
N SER A 39 2.86 -12.24 9.18
CA SER A 39 2.42 -13.62 8.93
C SER A 39 3.38 -14.62 9.55
N THR A 40 2.86 -15.61 10.29
CA THR A 40 3.67 -16.74 10.82
C THR A 40 3.16 -18.11 10.37
N SER A 41 2.14 -18.15 9.52
CA SER A 41 1.55 -19.38 8.98
C SER A 41 1.34 -19.23 7.47
N GLY A 42 0.92 -20.29 6.77
CA GLY A 42 0.77 -20.27 5.29
C GLY A 42 -0.32 -19.33 4.75
N ALA A 43 -1.12 -18.70 5.62
CA ALA A 43 -2.05 -17.66 5.24
C ALA A 43 -2.42 -16.78 6.45
N ASN A 44 -2.95 -15.59 6.19
CA ASN A 44 -3.61 -14.77 7.21
C ASN A 44 -5.12 -14.73 6.97
N ASP A 45 -5.88 -15.10 8.00
CA ASP A 45 -7.34 -15.01 8.02
C ASP A 45 -7.76 -13.69 8.69
N TYR A 46 -8.42 -12.83 7.92
CA TYR A 46 -8.86 -11.50 8.34
C TYR A 46 -10.34 -11.44 8.76
N LYS A 47 -10.91 -12.54 9.28
CA LYS A 47 -12.25 -12.56 9.90
C LYS A 47 -12.54 -11.39 10.86
N TRP A 48 -11.52 -10.79 11.46
CA TRP A 48 -11.65 -9.68 12.40
C TRP A 48 -12.02 -8.33 11.76
N LEU A 49 -11.80 -8.12 10.46
CA LEU A 49 -12.03 -6.82 9.79
C LEU A 49 -13.49 -6.34 9.91
N SER A 50 -14.45 -7.27 10.02
CA SER A 50 -15.88 -6.95 10.17
C SER A 50 -16.34 -6.92 11.65
N ASN A 51 -15.47 -7.24 12.61
CA ASN A 51 -15.88 -7.68 13.95
C ASN A 51 -15.40 -6.77 15.10
N PHE A 52 -15.36 -5.45 14.91
CA PHE A 52 -15.06 -4.51 16.00
C PHE A 52 -16.32 -4.15 16.80
N PRO A 53 -16.48 -4.62 18.05
CA PRO A 53 -17.59 -4.18 18.90
C PRO A 53 -17.31 -2.78 19.44
N LYS A 54 -18.30 -1.87 19.35
CA LYS A 54 -18.16 -0.57 20.01
C LYS A 54 -18.25 -0.71 21.54
N MET A 55 -17.43 0.08 22.24
CA MET A 55 -17.55 0.23 23.69
C MET A 55 -18.89 0.90 24.01
N ARG A 56 -19.62 0.34 24.98
CA ARG A 56 -20.88 0.90 25.49
C ARG A 56 -20.84 0.96 27.01
N ARG A 57 -21.63 1.86 27.59
CA ARG A 57 -21.81 1.91 29.04
C ARG A 57 -22.36 0.56 29.53
N TRP A 58 -21.80 0.06 30.62
CA TRP A 58 -22.22 -1.19 31.22
C TRP A 58 -23.58 -1.00 31.92
N ILE A 59 -24.65 -1.45 31.27
CA ILE A 59 -26.00 -1.42 31.81
C ILE A 59 -26.62 -2.79 31.59
N GLY A 60 -26.97 -3.49 32.68
CA GLY A 60 -27.57 -4.82 32.64
C GLY A 60 -26.59 -5.93 32.24
N ALA A 61 -27.13 -7.00 31.63
CA ALA A 61 -26.36 -8.17 31.23
C ALA A 61 -25.41 -7.89 30.04
N LYS A 62 -24.35 -8.70 29.94
CA LYS A 62 -23.43 -8.68 28.79
C LYS A 62 -24.23 -8.94 27.51
N VAL A 63 -24.02 -8.07 26.50
CA VAL A 63 -24.51 -8.33 25.14
C VAL A 63 -23.30 -8.73 24.30
N ILE A 64 -23.45 -9.82 23.58
CA ILE A 64 -22.42 -10.41 22.74
C ILE A 64 -22.73 -10.00 21.29
N LYS A 65 -21.79 -9.34 20.62
CA LYS A 65 -21.85 -9.16 19.15
C LYS A 65 -21.46 -10.49 18.52
N TYR A 66 -22.37 -11.12 17.79
CA TYR A 66 -22.07 -12.36 17.07
C TYR A 66 -21.11 -12.05 15.92
N LEU A 67 -20.06 -12.86 15.79
CA LEU A 67 -19.06 -12.70 14.74
C LEU A 67 -19.72 -12.95 13.38
N LYS A 68 -19.74 -11.95 12.49
CA LYS A 68 -20.17 -12.15 11.10
C LYS A 68 -19.04 -12.87 10.35
N GLY A 69 -19.39 -13.94 9.64
CA GLY A 69 -18.45 -14.88 9.02
C GLY A 69 -18.00 -14.46 7.63
N TYR A 70 -17.26 -13.35 7.51
CA TYR A 70 -16.52 -13.07 6.29
C TYR A 70 -15.20 -13.85 6.32
N LYS A 71 -14.90 -14.59 5.26
CA LYS A 71 -13.61 -15.28 5.08
C LYS A 71 -12.82 -14.50 4.04
N TYR A 72 -11.90 -13.66 4.49
CA TYR A 72 -10.87 -13.09 3.63
C TYR A 72 -9.54 -13.70 4.05
N VAL A 73 -8.95 -14.45 3.13
CA VAL A 73 -7.70 -15.17 3.35
C VAL A 73 -6.72 -14.64 2.33
N VAL A 74 -5.60 -14.11 2.82
CA VAL A 74 -4.44 -13.81 1.99
C VAL A 74 -3.48 -14.98 2.17
N GLU A 75 -3.26 -15.74 1.12
CA GLU A 75 -2.32 -16.86 1.11
C GLU A 75 -0.90 -16.31 1.03
N ASN A 76 0.03 -16.94 1.76
CA ASN A 76 1.43 -16.58 1.60
C ASN A 76 1.94 -17.15 0.28
N GLU A 77 2.59 -16.31 -0.51
CA GLU A 77 3.25 -16.70 -1.75
C GLU A 77 4.76 -16.78 -1.54
N ASP A 78 5.40 -17.71 -2.25
CA ASP A 78 6.85 -17.87 -2.24
C ASP A 78 7.46 -17.04 -3.38
N PHE A 79 8.47 -16.24 -3.06
CA PHE A 79 9.18 -15.38 -4.02
C PHE A 79 10.68 -15.66 -3.99
N GLU A 80 11.34 -15.59 -5.14
CA GLU A 80 12.79 -15.76 -5.25
C GLU A 80 13.46 -14.75 -6.19
N ALA A 81 14.72 -14.43 -5.88
CA ALA A 81 15.66 -13.79 -6.78
C ALA A 81 17.01 -14.53 -6.63
N THR A 82 17.46 -15.20 -7.69
CA THR A 82 18.61 -16.11 -7.63
C THR A 82 19.80 -15.53 -8.40
N VAL A 83 20.97 -15.51 -7.74
CA VAL A 83 22.26 -15.14 -8.33
C VAL A 83 23.15 -16.38 -8.36
N GLU A 84 23.44 -16.87 -9.56
CA GLU A 84 24.39 -17.95 -9.79
C GLU A 84 25.83 -17.40 -9.80
N VAL A 85 26.80 -18.18 -9.32
CA VAL A 85 28.22 -17.86 -9.37
C VAL A 85 28.98 -19.03 -9.95
N ASP A 86 29.63 -18.81 -11.09
CA ASP A 86 30.40 -19.83 -11.77
C ASP A 86 31.67 -20.18 -11.01
N ARG A 87 31.96 -21.48 -10.97
CA ARG A 87 33.19 -22.03 -10.37
C ARG A 87 34.42 -21.40 -11.01
N ASN A 88 34.42 -21.25 -12.33
CA ASN A 88 35.57 -20.75 -13.08
C ASN A 88 35.85 -19.28 -12.72
N ASP A 89 34.84 -18.47 -12.46
CA ASP A 89 35.03 -17.07 -12.09
C ASP A 89 35.59 -16.91 -10.68
N ILE A 90 35.35 -17.88 -9.80
CA ILE A 90 36.06 -17.98 -8.51
C ILE A 90 37.53 -18.35 -8.74
N GLU A 91 37.82 -19.29 -9.64
CA GLU A 91 39.20 -19.68 -9.99
C GLU A 91 39.96 -18.52 -10.64
N ASP A 92 39.29 -17.71 -11.44
CA ASP A 92 39.88 -16.61 -12.21
C ASP A 92 39.85 -15.26 -11.47
N ASP A 93 39.35 -15.24 -10.23
CA ASP A 93 39.23 -14.02 -9.39
C ASP A 93 38.38 -12.91 -10.06
N GLN A 94 37.32 -13.32 -10.77
CA GLN A 94 36.42 -12.44 -11.52
C GLN A 94 35.11 -12.13 -10.77
N LEU A 95 35.11 -12.22 -9.45
CA LEU A 95 33.89 -12.06 -8.64
C LEU A 95 33.23 -10.68 -8.73
N GLY A 96 33.97 -9.66 -9.19
CA GLY A 96 33.45 -8.31 -9.40
C GLY A 96 32.27 -8.25 -10.39
N ILE A 97 32.15 -9.21 -11.30
CA ILE A 97 31.07 -9.24 -12.30
C ILE A 97 29.69 -9.55 -11.69
N TYR A 98 29.67 -10.21 -10.52
CA TYR A 98 28.44 -10.56 -9.81
C TYR A 98 27.90 -9.41 -8.96
N ALA A 99 28.69 -8.34 -8.79
CA ALA A 99 28.30 -7.22 -7.95
C ALA A 99 26.98 -6.54 -8.41
N PRO A 100 26.78 -6.23 -9.71
CA PRO A 100 25.51 -5.70 -10.18
C PRO A 100 24.34 -6.66 -9.96
N GLN A 101 24.54 -7.97 -10.15
CA GLN A 101 23.47 -8.96 -9.95
C GLN A 101 23.06 -9.05 -8.47
N ALA A 102 24.01 -9.08 -7.55
CA ALA A 102 23.75 -9.06 -6.12
C ALA A 102 23.01 -7.79 -5.68
N GLN A 103 23.40 -6.64 -6.22
CA GLN A 103 22.74 -5.36 -5.95
C GLN A 103 21.31 -5.34 -6.50
N MET A 104 21.10 -5.80 -7.74
CA MET A 104 19.77 -5.85 -8.35
C MET A 104 18.84 -6.83 -7.62
N ALA A 105 19.35 -7.97 -7.16
CA ALA A 105 18.58 -8.90 -6.34
C ALA A 105 18.16 -8.28 -5.00
N GLY A 106 19.07 -7.56 -4.33
CA GLY A 106 18.75 -6.84 -3.10
C GLY A 106 17.72 -5.74 -3.31
N PHE A 107 17.86 -4.98 -4.40
CA PHE A 107 16.92 -3.93 -4.79
C PHE A 107 15.52 -4.49 -5.07
N SER A 108 15.42 -5.54 -5.91
CA SER A 108 14.14 -6.19 -6.24
C SER A 108 13.46 -6.78 -5.00
N ALA A 109 14.22 -7.45 -4.12
CA ALA A 109 13.66 -7.99 -2.88
C ALA A 109 13.09 -6.91 -1.95
N ALA A 110 13.69 -5.71 -1.94
CA ALA A 110 13.17 -4.58 -1.17
C ALA A 110 11.95 -3.91 -1.82
N GLN A 111 11.82 -3.97 -3.16
CA GLN A 111 10.68 -3.42 -3.90
C GLN A 111 9.46 -4.34 -3.97
N LEU A 112 9.62 -5.63 -3.72
CA LEU A 112 8.53 -6.61 -3.81
C LEU A 112 7.24 -6.17 -3.07
N PRO A 113 7.28 -5.63 -1.82
CA PRO A 113 6.07 -5.16 -1.16
C PRO A 113 5.40 -3.98 -1.89
N ASP A 114 6.17 -3.09 -2.52
CA ASP A 114 5.63 -2.04 -3.37
C ASP A 114 4.94 -2.63 -4.60
N GLU A 115 5.58 -3.56 -5.29
CA GLU A 115 5.02 -4.23 -6.48
C GLU A 115 3.66 -4.85 -6.18
N LEU A 116 3.54 -5.61 -5.08
CA LEU A 116 2.30 -6.26 -4.67
C LEU A 116 1.21 -5.24 -4.30
N VAL A 117 1.56 -4.17 -3.58
CA VAL A 117 0.58 -3.13 -3.22
C VAL A 117 0.12 -2.37 -4.45
N TYR A 118 1.02 -2.01 -5.37
CA TYR A 118 0.66 -1.31 -6.59
C TYR A 118 -0.08 -2.20 -7.59
N GLU A 119 0.13 -3.51 -7.59
CA GLU A 119 -0.71 -4.46 -8.32
C GLU A 119 -2.17 -4.32 -7.88
N VAL A 120 -2.44 -4.35 -6.56
CA VAL A 120 -3.79 -4.18 -6.01
C VAL A 120 -4.35 -2.80 -6.30
N VAL A 121 -3.55 -1.73 -6.18
CA VAL A 121 -3.97 -0.36 -6.52
C VAL A 121 -4.40 -0.26 -7.99
N ASN A 122 -3.60 -0.81 -8.90
CA ASN A 122 -3.90 -0.80 -10.33
C ASN A 122 -5.11 -1.68 -10.67
N GLY A 123 -5.31 -2.76 -9.91
CA GLY A 123 -6.45 -3.67 -9.98
C GLY A 123 -7.65 -3.24 -9.13
N ALA A 124 -7.67 -2.06 -8.51
CA ALA A 124 -8.62 -1.75 -7.45
C ALA A 124 -10.11 -1.80 -7.88
N PHE A 125 -10.39 -1.63 -9.18
CA PHE A 125 -11.73 -1.68 -9.76
C PHE A 125 -12.13 -3.06 -10.30
N SER A 126 -11.27 -4.08 -10.15
CA SER A 126 -11.48 -5.43 -10.70
C SER A 126 -11.07 -6.57 -9.75
N MET A 127 -10.21 -6.30 -8.77
CA MET A 127 -9.82 -7.24 -7.72
C MET A 127 -10.80 -7.17 -6.55
N ARG A 128 -11.22 -8.33 -6.05
CA ARG A 128 -12.17 -8.41 -4.93
C ARG A 128 -11.49 -8.13 -3.59
N CYS A 129 -12.22 -7.42 -2.74
CA CYS A 129 -11.90 -7.08 -1.37
C CYS A 129 -12.51 -8.12 -0.40
N TYR A 130 -12.33 -7.89 0.91
CA TYR A 130 -12.75 -8.79 1.98
C TYR A 130 -14.27 -9.02 2.09
N ASP A 131 -15.06 -8.09 1.57
CA ASP A 131 -16.52 -8.13 1.57
C ASP A 131 -17.12 -8.75 0.30
N GLY A 132 -16.29 -9.12 -0.67
CA GLY A 132 -16.69 -9.71 -1.94
C GLY A 132 -16.93 -8.71 -3.09
N GLN A 133 -16.95 -7.40 -2.80
CA GLN A 133 -16.98 -6.32 -3.80
C GLN A 133 -15.56 -5.98 -4.28
N TYR A 134 -15.39 -5.13 -5.30
CA TYR A 134 -14.05 -4.66 -5.68
C TYR A 134 -13.46 -3.71 -4.64
N PHE A 135 -12.14 -3.49 -4.61
CA PHE A 135 -11.52 -2.54 -3.65
C PHE A 135 -12.08 -1.11 -3.76
N ILE A 136 -12.41 -0.67 -4.98
CA ILE A 136 -13.13 0.57 -5.23
C ILE A 136 -14.42 0.26 -5.97
N ASP A 137 -15.54 0.38 -5.26
CA ASP A 137 -16.87 0.09 -5.77
C ASP A 137 -17.94 1.06 -5.22
N ASP A 138 -19.13 1.02 -5.82
CA ASP A 138 -20.24 1.87 -5.40
C ASP A 138 -21.18 1.23 -4.37
N ASP A 139 -20.99 -0.05 -4.03
CA ASP A 139 -21.98 -0.84 -3.29
C ASP A 139 -21.42 -1.71 -2.15
N HIS A 140 -20.41 -1.24 -1.41
CA HIS A 140 -19.85 -1.99 -0.28
C HIS A 140 -20.88 -2.21 0.85
N PRO A 141 -21.12 -3.47 1.30
CA PRO A 141 -22.07 -3.76 2.36
C PRO A 141 -21.52 -3.38 3.75
N VAL A 142 -22.22 -2.49 4.47
CA VAL A 142 -21.88 -2.07 5.84
C VAL A 142 -23.11 -2.19 6.73
N GLY A 143 -23.18 -3.26 7.53
CA GLY A 143 -24.38 -3.55 8.31
C GLY A 143 -25.55 -3.95 7.40
N ASP A 144 -26.64 -3.18 7.44
CA ASP A 144 -27.79 -3.33 6.54
C ASP A 144 -27.78 -2.27 5.41
N GLU A 145 -26.75 -1.43 5.36
CA GLU A 145 -26.59 -0.34 4.41
C GLU A 145 -25.56 -0.68 3.32
N SER A 146 -25.59 0.06 2.22
CA SER A 146 -24.61 0.00 1.13
C SER A 146 -23.88 1.34 1.04
N VAL A 147 -22.55 1.31 0.93
CA VAL A 147 -21.68 2.48 0.99
C VAL A 147 -20.76 2.51 -0.23
N SER A 148 -20.70 3.65 -0.91
CA SER A 148 -19.78 3.87 -2.03
C SER A 148 -18.46 4.49 -1.57
N ASN A 149 -17.34 3.99 -2.08
CA ASN A 149 -16.03 4.65 -1.99
C ASN A 149 -15.53 5.15 -3.37
N LYS A 150 -16.39 5.09 -4.39
CA LYS A 150 -16.08 5.40 -5.78
C LYS A 150 -16.67 6.76 -6.19
N SER A 151 -15.89 7.53 -6.94
CA SER A 151 -16.34 8.78 -7.56
C SER A 151 -15.86 8.84 -9.01
N THR A 152 -16.65 9.49 -9.86
CA THR A 152 -16.31 9.79 -11.27
C THR A 152 -15.96 11.27 -11.47
N ALA A 153 -15.99 12.08 -10.41
CA ALA A 153 -15.62 13.48 -10.50
C ALA A 153 -14.11 13.63 -10.78
N PRO A 154 -13.71 14.45 -11.77
CA PRO A 154 -12.31 14.59 -12.14
C PRO A 154 -11.52 15.31 -11.04
N LEU A 155 -10.23 14.97 -10.92
CA LEU A 155 -9.29 15.78 -10.17
C LEU A 155 -9.04 17.08 -10.95
N SER A 156 -9.31 18.23 -10.34
CA SER A 156 -9.07 19.54 -10.94
C SER A 156 -8.54 20.52 -9.93
N ALA A 157 -7.68 21.41 -10.42
CA ALA A 157 -7.18 22.57 -9.70
C ALA A 157 -7.44 23.87 -10.49
N ALA A 158 -8.39 23.83 -11.45
CA ALA A 158 -8.68 24.94 -12.33
C ALA A 158 -9.43 26.07 -11.61
N SER A 159 -10.42 25.72 -10.79
CA SER A 159 -11.21 26.64 -9.98
C SER A 159 -11.62 26.03 -8.65
N GLN A 160 -12.00 26.88 -7.68
CA GLN A 160 -12.44 26.40 -6.36
C GLN A 160 -13.66 25.48 -6.46
N ALA A 161 -14.60 25.78 -7.37
CA ALA A 161 -15.79 24.96 -7.57
C ALA A 161 -15.45 23.56 -8.09
N GLU A 162 -14.53 23.44 -9.04
CA GLU A 162 -14.11 22.14 -9.58
C GLU A 162 -13.29 21.34 -8.58
N ALA A 163 -12.35 21.98 -7.89
CA ALA A 163 -11.55 21.34 -6.83
C ALA A 163 -12.46 20.81 -5.71
N GLN A 164 -13.50 21.57 -5.35
CA GLN A 164 -14.50 21.16 -4.36
C GLN A 164 -15.39 20.02 -4.86
N ALA A 165 -15.81 20.03 -6.13
CA ALA A 165 -16.65 18.99 -6.72
C ALA A 165 -15.93 17.64 -6.84
N GLY A 166 -14.62 17.64 -7.10
CA GLY A 166 -13.78 16.45 -7.15
C GLY A 166 -13.18 16.09 -5.78
N TYR A 167 -11.95 16.55 -5.56
CA TYR A 167 -11.16 16.20 -4.37
C TYR A 167 -11.85 16.58 -3.05
N GLY A 168 -12.49 17.75 -2.98
CA GLY A 168 -13.24 18.19 -1.80
C GLY A 168 -14.38 17.25 -1.42
N ALA A 169 -15.16 16.82 -2.41
CA ALA A 169 -16.27 15.89 -2.23
C ALA A 169 -15.77 14.52 -1.74
N ALA A 170 -14.70 13.98 -2.36
CA ALA A 170 -14.07 12.73 -1.92
C ALA A 170 -13.61 12.79 -0.46
N ARG A 171 -12.90 13.87 -0.07
CA ARG A 171 -12.47 14.07 1.33
C ARG A 171 -13.64 14.13 2.30
N THR A 172 -14.72 14.80 1.89
CA THR A 172 -15.93 14.93 2.71
C THR A 172 -16.59 13.58 2.89
N ALA A 173 -16.74 12.80 1.80
CA ALA A 173 -17.29 11.44 1.84
C ALA A 173 -16.52 10.55 2.81
N MET A 174 -15.17 10.54 2.73
CA MET A 174 -14.32 9.76 3.65
C MET A 174 -14.54 10.13 5.13
N LYS A 175 -14.65 11.43 5.44
CA LYS A 175 -14.88 11.91 6.81
C LYS A 175 -16.27 11.57 7.36
N MET A 176 -17.25 11.29 6.49
CA MET A 176 -18.61 10.94 6.89
C MET A 176 -18.82 9.43 7.09
N LEU A 177 -17.83 8.61 6.77
CA LEU A 177 -17.94 7.16 6.93
C LEU A 177 -18.14 6.76 8.40
N LYS A 178 -19.03 5.79 8.60
CA LYS A 178 -19.38 5.22 9.89
C LYS A 178 -19.22 3.71 9.84
N ASP A 179 -19.02 3.10 11.00
CA ASP A 179 -19.08 1.65 11.14
C ASP A 179 -20.53 1.12 11.05
N ASP A 180 -20.67 -0.20 11.06
CA ASP A 180 -21.95 -0.92 11.04
C ASP A 180 -22.85 -0.63 12.26
N GLU A 181 -22.30 0.00 13.30
CA GLU A 181 -23.01 0.41 14.51
C GLU A 181 -23.28 1.93 14.56
N GLY A 182 -23.03 2.64 13.45
CA GLY A 182 -23.30 4.06 13.26
C GLY A 182 -22.26 5.01 13.87
N ARG A 183 -21.13 4.51 14.38
CA ARG A 183 -20.06 5.35 14.96
C ARG A 183 -19.18 5.91 13.83
N PRO A 184 -18.86 7.21 13.84
CA PRO A 184 -17.89 7.78 12.90
C PRO A 184 -16.53 7.08 12.97
N LEU A 185 -15.97 6.73 11.81
CA LEU A 185 -14.64 6.13 11.70
C LEU A 185 -13.51 7.14 11.97
N ASN A 186 -13.82 8.43 12.00
CA ASN A 186 -12.86 9.53 12.20
C ASN A 186 -11.69 9.51 11.19
N VAL A 187 -11.98 9.10 9.96
CA VAL A 187 -10.99 9.08 8.88
C VAL A 187 -10.49 10.49 8.60
N THR A 188 -9.17 10.66 8.58
CA THR A 188 -8.51 11.90 8.16
C THR A 188 -7.78 11.62 6.85
N PRO A 189 -8.35 12.02 5.69
CA PRO A 189 -7.70 11.79 4.40
C PRO A 189 -6.39 12.59 4.33
N ASN A 190 -5.27 11.90 4.16
CA ASN A 190 -3.92 12.47 4.26
C ASN A 190 -2.98 12.04 3.12
N LEU A 191 -3.41 11.15 2.22
CA LEU A 191 -2.66 10.74 1.03
C LEU A 191 -3.55 10.90 -0.21
N LEU A 192 -2.99 11.47 -1.27
CA LEU A 192 -3.62 11.57 -2.59
C LEU A 192 -2.77 10.79 -3.60
N LEU A 193 -3.10 9.54 -3.83
CA LEU A 193 -2.43 8.72 -4.84
C LEU A 193 -3.00 9.00 -6.23
N VAL A 194 -2.14 9.33 -7.19
CA VAL A 194 -2.54 9.62 -8.58
C VAL A 194 -1.63 8.94 -9.58
N GLY A 195 -2.16 8.65 -10.78
CA GLY A 195 -1.34 8.22 -11.91
C GLY A 195 -0.49 9.37 -12.47
N PRO A 196 0.58 9.07 -13.23
CA PRO A 196 1.53 10.07 -13.73
C PRO A 196 0.89 11.22 -14.51
N ALA A 197 -0.19 10.95 -15.27
CA ALA A 197 -0.88 11.97 -16.06
C ALA A 197 -1.59 13.05 -15.22
N LEU A 198 -1.84 12.80 -13.93
CA LEU A 198 -2.51 13.72 -13.01
C LEU A 198 -1.54 14.37 -12.02
N GLU A 199 -0.24 14.04 -12.07
CA GLU A 199 0.75 14.48 -11.10
C GLU A 199 0.84 16.02 -11.01
N ASP A 200 0.91 16.71 -12.15
CA ASP A 200 0.97 18.18 -12.17
C ASP A 200 -0.29 18.83 -11.58
N THR A 201 -1.46 18.23 -11.85
CA THR A 201 -2.73 18.72 -11.29
C THR A 201 -2.76 18.51 -9.78
N ALA A 202 -2.31 17.35 -9.29
CA ALA A 202 -2.23 17.05 -7.88
C ALA A 202 -1.21 17.95 -7.15
N LYS A 203 -0.04 18.19 -7.73
CA LYS A 203 0.96 19.12 -7.21
C LYS A 203 0.43 20.55 -7.11
N LEU A 204 -0.28 21.03 -8.13
CA LEU A 204 -0.92 22.34 -8.09
C LEU A 204 -1.95 22.41 -6.95
N LEU A 205 -2.82 21.39 -6.86
CA LEU A 205 -3.89 21.33 -5.87
C LEU A 205 -3.39 21.23 -4.43
N LEU A 206 -2.31 20.50 -4.17
CA LEU A 206 -1.80 20.30 -2.80
C LEU A 206 -0.70 21.28 -2.42
N GLY A 207 0.06 21.80 -3.38
CA GLY A 207 1.24 22.63 -3.12
C GLY A 207 0.97 24.13 -3.09
N ASN A 208 0.00 24.62 -3.89
CA ASN A 208 -0.14 26.06 -4.12
C ASN A 208 -1.20 26.71 -3.23
N ALA A 209 -0.96 27.95 -2.82
CA ALA A 209 -1.92 28.76 -2.04
C ALA A 209 -3.12 29.25 -2.88
N LYS A 210 -3.01 29.20 -4.21
CA LYS A 210 -4.05 29.61 -5.16
C LYS A 210 -4.23 28.56 -6.24
N LEU A 211 -5.45 28.49 -6.76
CA LEU A 211 -5.82 27.67 -7.92
C LEU A 211 -5.49 28.40 -9.23
N ALA A 212 -5.68 27.74 -10.38
CA ALA A 212 -5.29 28.28 -11.69
C ALA A 212 -6.03 29.59 -12.04
N ASP A 213 -7.26 29.76 -11.57
CA ASP A 213 -8.06 30.98 -11.69
C ASP A 213 -7.69 32.10 -10.68
N ASN A 214 -6.58 31.93 -9.94
CA ASN A 214 -6.12 32.80 -8.85
C ASN A 214 -7.02 32.86 -7.61
N THR A 215 -8.04 32.01 -7.50
CA THR A 215 -8.84 31.90 -6.28
C THR A 215 -8.05 31.23 -5.15
N PRO A 216 -8.41 31.49 -3.87
CA PRO A 216 -7.79 30.80 -2.74
C PRO A 216 -7.95 29.28 -2.84
N ASN A 217 -6.89 28.55 -2.54
CA ASN A 217 -6.93 27.09 -2.52
C ASN A 217 -7.15 26.55 -1.10
N PRO A 218 -8.33 26.01 -0.77
CA PRO A 218 -8.59 25.45 0.57
C PRO A 218 -7.94 24.07 0.79
N TYR A 219 -7.35 23.46 -0.25
CA TYR A 219 -6.82 22.10 -0.23
C TYR A 219 -5.31 22.01 -0.12
N GLN A 220 -4.62 23.15 -0.09
CA GLN A 220 -3.18 23.22 0.11
C GLN A 220 -2.77 22.48 1.40
N GLY A 221 -1.80 21.56 1.29
CA GLY A 221 -1.23 20.82 2.42
C GLY A 221 -2.21 19.86 3.11
N THR A 222 -3.36 19.55 2.50
CA THR A 222 -4.36 18.68 3.12
C THR A 222 -4.07 17.18 2.98
N ALA A 223 -3.13 16.82 2.12
CA ALA A 223 -2.62 15.47 1.92
C ALA A 223 -1.18 15.53 1.39
N GLU A 224 -0.44 14.43 1.57
CA GLU A 224 0.76 14.12 0.81
C GLU A 224 0.40 13.55 -0.57
N LEU A 225 1.31 13.71 -1.53
CA LEU A 225 1.24 13.09 -2.86
C LEU A 225 2.11 11.83 -2.86
#